data_AF-A0A263NLX8-F1
#
_entry.id   AF-A0A263NLX8-F1
#
_cell.length_a   1.000
_cell.length_b   1.000
_cell.length_c   1.000
_cell.angle_alpha   90.00
_cell.angle_beta   90.00
_cell.angle_gamma   90.00
#
_symmetry.space_group_name_H-M   'P 1'
#
loop_
_entity.id
_entity.type
_entity.pdbx_description
1 polymer ?
#
loop_
_entity_poly.entity_id
_entity_poly.type
_entity_poly.pdbx_seq_one_letter_code
_entity_poly.pdbx_strand_id
1 'polypeptide(L)'
;MHCNIELLDKDRKVWFTGTRELPGEYILKLAAARKPAVMEKGLEFAQGAIPFFGGELAKVVKERGTEDQIDKAVIEFALAVVVVESCMGTSDEVLLNRTFNLAVHDNGAVQYDRVDGQPI
;
A
#
# COMPACT_ATOMS: atom_id res chain seq x y z
N MET A 1 11.38 -5.74 1.16
CA MET A 1 9.98 -5.34 0.89
C MET A 1 10.00 -4.16 -0.06
N HIS A 2 9.28 -4.25 -1.18
CA HIS A 2 9.25 -3.19 -2.19
C HIS A 2 7.82 -2.83 -2.55
N CYS A 3 7.59 -1.60 -3.02
CA CYS A 3 6.35 -1.27 -3.69
C CYS A 3 6.60 -0.54 -5.02
N ASN A 4 5.77 -0.89 -6.00
CA ASN A 4 5.59 -0.19 -7.26
C ASN A 4 4.20 0.41 -7.27
N ILE A 5 4.09 1.63 -7.77
CA ILE A 5 2.88 2.44 -7.68
C ILE A 5 2.60 3.03 -9.04
N GLU A 6 1.36 2.90 -9.49
CA GLU A 6 0.82 3.55 -10.66
C GLU A 6 -0.44 4.31 -10.30
N LEU A 7 -0.53 5.58 -10.70
CA LEU A 7 -1.78 6.33 -10.68
C LEU A 7 -2.29 6.43 -12.11
N LEU A 8 -3.52 5.99 -12.33
CA LEU A 8 -4.15 5.91 -13.65
C LEU A 8 -5.21 6.99 -13.80
N ASP A 9 -5.35 7.51 -15.01
CA ASP A 9 -6.42 8.43 -15.37
C ASP A 9 -7.70 7.66 -15.75
N LYS A 10 -8.75 8.39 -16.13
CA LYS A 10 -10.04 7.84 -16.58
C LYS A 10 -9.93 6.88 -17.78
N ASP A 11 -8.88 7.01 -18.60
CA ASP A 11 -8.63 6.20 -19.79
C ASP A 11 -7.68 5.02 -19.48
N ARG A 12 -7.38 4.79 -18.19
CA ARG A 12 -6.41 3.81 -17.69
C ARG A 12 -4.98 4.06 -18.18
N LYS A 13 -4.64 5.31 -18.48
CA LYS A 13 -3.25 5.70 -18.76
C LYS A 13 -2.56 6.11 -17.48
N VAL A 14 -1.33 5.63 -17.31
CA VAL A 14 -0.49 6.00 -16.17
C VAL A 14 -0.05 7.45 -16.32
N TRP A 15 -0.30 8.26 -15.30
CA TRP A 15 0.15 9.66 -15.23
C TRP A 15 1.15 9.90 -14.09
N PHE A 16 1.33 8.92 -13.21
CA PHE A 16 2.38 8.90 -12.19
C PHE A 16 2.86 7.48 -11.94
N THR A 17 4.17 7.34 -11.75
CA THR A 17 4.82 6.09 -11.32
C THR A 17 5.71 6.36 -10.12
N GLY A 18 5.70 5.45 -9.14
CA GLY A 18 6.62 5.49 -8.00
C GLY A 18 7.13 4.09 -7.67
N THR A 19 8.43 3.97 -7.41
CA THR A 19 9.03 2.75 -6.84
C THR A 19 9.73 3.11 -5.55
N ARG A 20 9.50 2.32 -4.50
CA ARG A 20 10.16 2.49 -3.20
C ARG A 20 10.63 1.16 -2.64
N GLU A 21 11.84 1.16 -2.08
CA GLU A 21 12.21 0.19 -1.07
C GLU A 21 11.58 0.63 0.25
N LEU A 22 10.84 -0.28 0.87
CA LEU A 22 10.12 0.01 2.09
C LEU A 22 10.96 -0.40 3.31
N PRO A 23 10.92 0.37 4.43
CA PRO A 23 11.53 -0.06 5.68
C PRO A 23 10.71 -1.21 6.28
N GLY A 24 10.91 -2.42 5.74
CA GLY A 24 10.02 -3.56 5.92
C GLY A 24 9.79 -3.96 7.38
N GLU A 25 10.85 -4.06 8.18
CA GLU A 25 10.75 -4.38 9.61
C GLU A 25 9.93 -3.33 10.38
N TYR A 26 10.11 -2.04 10.04
CA TYR A 26 9.36 -0.95 10.65
C TYR A 26 7.88 -1.02 10.27
N ILE A 27 7.57 -1.30 9.00
CA ILE A 27 6.18 -1.49 8.54
C ILE A 27 5.53 -2.67 9.23
N LEU A 28 6.21 -3.80 9.37
CA LEU A 28 5.67 -4.97 10.08
C LEU A 28 5.40 -4.67 11.56
N LYS A 29 6.31 -3.96 12.23
CA LYS A 29 6.09 -3.52 13.62
C LYS A 29 4.83 -2.66 13.75
N LEU A 30 4.61 -1.73 12.82
CA LEU A 30 3.39 -0.91 12.78
C LEU A 30 2.15 -1.76 12.47
N ALA A 31 2.27 -2.71 11.54
CA ALA A 31 1.17 -3.57 11.16
C ALA A 31 0.72 -4.46 12.32
N ALA A 32 1.67 -5.08 13.04
CA ALA A 32 1.42 -5.86 14.24
C ALA A 32 0.72 -5.03 15.34
N ALA A 33 1.13 -3.77 15.53
CA ALA A 33 0.50 -2.88 16.50
C ALA A 33 -0.95 -2.48 16.11
N ARG A 34 -1.24 -2.36 14.81
CA ARG A 34 -2.58 -1.97 14.30
C ARG A 34 -3.54 -3.16 14.16
N LYS A 35 -3.01 -4.36 13.91
CA LYS A 35 -3.79 -5.57 13.60
C LYS A 35 -4.92 -5.87 14.60
N PRO A 36 -4.73 -5.83 15.94
CA PRO A 36 -5.81 -6.14 16.87
C PRO A 36 -7.02 -5.22 16.71
N ALA A 37 -6.80 -3.90 16.66
CA ALA A 37 -7.86 -2.91 16.53
C ALA A 37 -8.55 -2.96 15.16
N VAL A 38 -7.81 -3.29 14.11
CA VAL A 38 -8.37 -3.47 12.76
C VAL A 38 -9.20 -4.75 12.68
N MET A 39 -8.72 -5.84 13.26
CA MET A 39 -9.44 -7.12 13.32
C MET A 39 -10.74 -7.02 14.13
N GLU A 40 -10.77 -6.24 15.21
CA GLU A 40 -11.99 -5.98 15.99
C GLU A 40 -13.10 -5.32 15.14
N LYS A 41 -12.72 -4.48 14.18
CA LYS A 41 -13.63 -3.81 13.25
C LYS A 41 -14.03 -4.68 12.04
N GLY A 42 -13.36 -5.80 11.84
CA GLY A 42 -13.63 -6.76 10.76
C GLY A 42 -12.83 -6.49 9.48
N LEU A 43 -12.75 -7.54 8.65
CA LEU A 43 -11.94 -7.53 7.42
C LEU A 43 -12.44 -6.53 6.37
N GLU A 44 -13.75 -6.30 6.28
CA GLU A 44 -14.33 -5.29 5.37
C GLU A 44 -13.83 -3.88 5.71
N PHE A 45 -13.78 -3.54 7.01
CA PHE A 45 -13.19 -2.29 7.48
C PHE A 45 -11.70 -2.20 7.10
N ALA A 46 -10.96 -3.28 7.30
CA ALA A 46 -9.55 -3.35 6.95
C ALA A 46 -9.32 -3.09 5.45
N GLN A 47 -10.08 -3.77 4.58
CA GLN A 47 -9.99 -3.64 3.13
C GLN A 47 -10.34 -2.23 2.65
N GLY A 48 -11.29 -1.56 3.32
CA GLY A 48 -11.65 -0.16 3.04
C GLY A 48 -10.53 0.85 3.27
N ALA A 49 -9.50 0.52 4.05
CA ALA A 49 -8.34 1.39 4.25
C ALA A 49 -7.46 1.53 2.99
N ILE A 50 -7.39 0.48 2.17
CA ILE A 50 -6.57 0.46 0.95
C ILE A 50 -6.99 1.57 -0.03
N PRO A 51 -8.26 1.65 -0.50
CA PRO A 51 -8.68 2.73 -1.39
C PRO A 51 -8.65 4.11 -0.73
N PHE A 52 -8.84 4.21 0.59
CA PHE A 52 -8.70 5.48 1.30
C PHE A 52 -7.28 6.04 1.16
N PHE A 53 -6.26 5.27 1.54
CA PHE A 53 -4.86 5.73 1.47
C PHE A 53 -4.35 5.85 0.02
N GLY A 54 -4.83 5.02 -0.91
CA GLY A 54 -4.56 5.19 -2.34
C GLY A 54 -5.08 6.55 -2.86
N GLY A 55 -6.27 6.96 -2.41
CA GLY A 55 -6.83 8.27 -2.72
C GLY A 55 -6.02 9.43 -2.12
N GLU A 56 -5.54 9.30 -0.88
CA GLU A 56 -4.67 10.31 -0.25
C GLU A 56 -3.36 10.49 -1.01
N LEU A 57 -2.72 9.40 -1.46
CA LEU A 57 -1.55 9.48 -2.32
C LEU A 57 -1.85 10.21 -3.64
N ALA A 58 -2.95 9.85 -4.31
CA ALA A 58 -3.32 10.50 -5.55
C ALA A 58 -3.55 12.02 -5.39
N LYS A 59 -4.15 12.45 -4.27
CA LYS A 59 -4.31 13.87 -3.93
C LYS A 59 -2.95 14.56 -3.76
N VAL A 60 -2.06 14.00 -2.93
CA VAL A 60 -0.73 14.59 -2.67
C VAL A 60 0.06 14.76 -3.96
N VAL A 61 0.08 13.75 -4.84
CA VAL A 61 0.78 13.83 -6.13
C VAL A 61 0.13 14.88 -7.04
N LYS A 62 -1.20 14.90 -7.13
CA LYS A 62 -1.94 15.85 -7.97
C LYS A 62 -1.75 17.31 -7.54
N GLU A 63 -1.62 17.54 -6.24
CA GLU A 63 -1.34 18.84 -5.64
C GLU A 63 0.14 19.25 -5.71
N ARG A 64 0.99 18.43 -6.34
CA ARG A 64 2.44 18.63 -6.44
C ARG A 64 3.10 18.74 -5.05
N GLY A 65 2.71 17.86 -4.14
CA GLY A 65 3.35 17.72 -2.84
C GLY A 65 4.86 17.49 -2.97
N THR A 66 5.59 17.81 -1.90
CA THR A 66 7.03 17.56 -1.82
C THR A 66 7.32 16.06 -1.86
N GLU A 67 8.56 15.70 -2.16
CA GLU A 67 9.00 14.29 -2.14
C GLU A 67 8.72 13.63 -0.77
N ASP A 68 9.00 14.32 0.33
CA ASP A 68 8.68 13.85 1.69
C ASP A 68 7.18 13.60 1.90
N GLN A 69 6.31 14.45 1.35
CA GLN A 69 4.85 14.28 1.45
C GLN A 69 4.39 13.07 0.64
N ILE A 70 4.94 12.90 -0.57
CA ILE A 70 4.67 11.75 -1.43
C ILE A 70 5.14 10.47 -0.74
N ASP A 71 6.37 10.45 -0.22
CA ASP A 71 6.96 9.29 0.45
C ASP A 71 6.17 8.88 1.69
N LYS A 72 5.72 9.85 2.48
CA LYS A 72 4.83 9.58 3.61
C LYS A 72 3.53 8.92 3.14
N ALA A 73 2.87 9.47 2.12
CA ALA A 73 1.63 8.91 1.59
C ALA A 73 1.83 7.51 1.00
N VAL A 74 2.96 7.25 0.34
CA VAL A 74 3.35 5.92 -0.15
C VAL A 74 3.50 4.93 1.00
N ILE A 75 4.20 5.31 2.08
CA ILE A 75 4.41 4.43 3.24
C ILE A 75 3.07 4.13 3.94
N GLU A 76 2.20 5.13 4.09
CA GLU A 76 0.87 4.94 4.68
C GLU A 76 -0.01 3.99 3.84
N PHE A 77 0.04 4.15 2.52
CA PHE A 77 -0.67 3.27 1.60
C PHE A 77 -0.14 1.83 1.63
N ALA A 78 1.17 1.64 1.55
CA ALA A 78 1.79 0.32 1.65
C ALA A 78 1.51 -0.34 3.02
N LEU A 79 1.54 0.42 4.10
CA LEU A 79 1.21 -0.07 5.44
C LEU A 79 -0.24 -0.55 5.53
N ALA A 80 -1.19 0.14 4.91
CA ALA A 80 -2.58 -0.30 4.85
C ALA A 80 -2.70 -1.69 4.19
N VAL A 81 -2.01 -1.90 3.07
CA VAL A 81 -1.95 -3.19 2.37
C VAL A 81 -1.34 -4.28 3.26
N VAL A 82 -0.20 -4.00 3.91
CA VAL A 82 0.48 -4.96 4.79
C VAL A 82 -0.39 -5.32 6.00
N VAL A 83 -1.12 -4.37 6.59
CA VAL A 83 -2.06 -4.64 7.68
C VAL A 83 -3.16 -5.60 7.22
N VAL A 84 -3.77 -5.35 6.05
CA VAL A 84 -4.82 -6.22 5.49
C VAL A 84 -4.28 -7.63 5.24
N GLU A 85 -3.12 -7.75 4.62
CA GLU A 85 -2.50 -9.06 4.37
C GLU A 85 -2.17 -9.82 5.66
N SER A 86 -1.69 -9.11 6.68
CA SER A 86 -1.45 -9.71 7.99
C SER A 86 -2.76 -10.13 8.67
N CYS A 87 -3.84 -9.36 8.51
CA CYS A 87 -5.18 -9.74 8.98
C CYS A 87 -5.71 -11.00 8.27
N MET A 88 -5.37 -11.18 6.99
CA MET A 88 -5.68 -12.37 6.21
C MET A 88 -4.79 -13.59 6.53
N GLY A 89 -3.80 -13.42 7.41
CA GLY A 89 -2.94 -14.52 7.90
C GLY A 89 -1.60 -14.67 7.18
N THR A 90 -1.20 -13.71 6.33
CA THR A 90 0.13 -13.73 5.72
C THR A 90 1.21 -13.53 6.80
N SER A 91 2.27 -14.34 6.76
CA SER A 91 3.39 -14.24 7.70
C SER A 91 4.30 -13.04 7.39
N ASP A 92 4.96 -12.55 8.43
CA ASP A 92 5.94 -11.46 8.35
C ASP A 92 7.10 -11.78 7.39
N GLU A 93 7.58 -13.03 7.38
CA GLU A 93 8.62 -13.49 6.46
C GLU A 93 8.20 -13.36 4.99
N VAL A 94 6.96 -13.76 4.67
CA VAL A 94 6.41 -13.62 3.31
C VAL A 94 6.24 -12.14 2.96
N LEU A 95 5.74 -11.33 3.88
CA LEU A 95 5.54 -9.90 3.66
C LEU A 95 6.85 -9.14 3.43
N LEU A 96 7.93 -9.50 4.15
CA LEU A 96 9.25 -8.89 3.98
C LEU A 96 9.83 -9.12 2.59
N ASN A 97 9.58 -10.29 2.02
CA ASN A 97 10.12 -10.71 0.72
C ASN A 97 9.21 -10.33 -0.46
N ARG A 98 8.13 -9.59 -0.24
CA ARG A 98 7.20 -9.21 -1.31
C ARG A 98 7.52 -7.89 -1.99
N THR A 99 7.15 -7.86 -3.27
CA THR A 99 6.94 -6.64 -4.04
C THR A 99 5.44 -6.41 -4.20
N PHE A 100 4.96 -5.27 -3.71
CA PHE A 100 3.58 -4.83 -3.82
C PHE A 100 3.41 -3.96 -5.07
N ASN A 101 2.60 -4.40 -6.03
CA ASN A 101 2.25 -3.59 -7.19
C ASN A 101 0.88 -2.96 -6.94
N LEU A 102 0.85 -1.63 -6.82
CA LEU A 102 -0.31 -0.87 -6.38
C LEU A 102 -0.75 0.08 -7.50
N ALA A 103 -1.94 -0.13 -8.04
CA ALA A 103 -2.53 0.69 -9.09
C ALA A 103 -3.77 1.39 -8.54
N VAL A 104 -3.78 2.73 -8.57
CA VAL A 104 -4.93 3.55 -8.16
C VAL A 104 -5.61 4.10 -9.41
N HIS A 105 -6.85 3.71 -9.63
CA HIS A 105 -7.67 4.19 -10.74
C HIS A 105 -8.29 5.56 -10.40
N ASP A 106 -8.60 6.35 -11.43
CA ASP A 106 -9.23 7.68 -11.31
C ASP A 106 -10.55 7.67 -10.51
N ASN A 107 -11.28 6.55 -10.53
CA ASN A 107 -12.50 6.36 -9.75
C ASN A 107 -12.26 5.97 -8.27
N GLY A 108 -11.00 5.94 -7.82
CA GLY A 108 -10.61 5.56 -6.47
C GLY A 108 -10.52 4.05 -6.23
N ALA A 109 -10.80 3.21 -7.23
CA ALA A 109 -10.56 1.78 -7.12
C ALA A 109 -9.05 1.51 -7.04
N VAL A 110 -8.67 0.53 -6.21
CA VAL A 110 -7.29 0.09 -6.10
C VAL A 110 -7.18 -1.35 -6.56
N GLN A 111 -6.33 -1.57 -7.56
CA GLN A 111 -5.79 -2.89 -7.85
C GLN A 111 -4.50 -3.05 -7.06
N TYR A 112 -4.39 -4.16 -6.33
CA TYR A 112 -3.22 -4.48 -5.54
C TYR A 112 -2.83 -5.93 -5.86
N ASP A 113 -1.63 -6.09 -6.43
CA ASP A 113 -1.01 -7.37 -6.71
C ASP A 113 0.24 -7.56 -5.85
N ARG A 114 0.61 -8.83 -5.61
CA ARG A 114 1.84 -9.19 -4.91
C ARG A 114 2.65 -10.18 -5.72
N VAL A 115 3.94 -9.93 -5.79
CA VAL A 115 4.91 -10.88 -6.33
C VAL A 115 5.82 -11.28 -5.18
N ASP A 116 5.85 -12.58 -4.90
CA ASP A 116 6.82 -13.12 -3.96
C ASP A 116 8.21 -12.97 -4.59
N GLY A 117 9.15 -12.36 -3.87
CA GLY A 117 10.55 -12.37 -4.28
C GLY A 117 11.01 -13.82 -4.40
N GLN A 118 11.64 -14.17 -5.52
CA GLN A 118 12.28 -15.48 -5.60
C GLN A 118 13.26 -15.60 -4.42
N PRO A 119 13.24 -16.71 -3.66
CA PRO A 119 14.30 -16.97 -2.69
C PRO A 119 15.63 -16.97 -3.46
N ILE A 120 16.53 -16.10 -3.02
CA ILE A 120 17.95 -16.13 -3.39
C ILE A 120 18.61 -17.39 -2.86
#